data_AF-U1QEU4-F1
#
_entry.id   AF-U1QEU4-F1
#
_cell.length_a   1.000
_cell.length_b   1.000
_cell.length_c   1.000
_cell.angle_alpha   90.00
_cell.angle_beta   90.00
_cell.angle_gamma   90.00
#
_symmetry.space_group_name_H-M   'P 1'
#
loop_
_entity.id
_entity.type
_entity.pdbx_description
1 polymer ?
#
loop_
_entity_poly.entity_id
_entity_poly.type
_entity_poly.pdbx_seq_one_letter_code
_entity_poly.pdbx_strand_id
1 'polypeptide(L)'
;MAGFDLDLREAEAQLDDLPSDEVVLGVLNGETEATEWVQSVSNGNVLVLSIDGDLNELAAGFAREIKDMGGELMHFREFLIITPPETAINADRL
;
A
#
# COMPACT_ATOMS: atom_id res chain seq x y z
N MET A 1 -16.06 -28.21 30.01
CA MET A 1 -15.58 -26.95 29.42
C MET A 1 -15.86 -27.05 27.92
N ALA A 2 -16.69 -26.16 27.37
CA ALA A 2 -16.99 -26.14 25.95
C ALA A 2 -15.78 -25.56 25.20
N GLY A 3 -15.23 -26.34 24.26
CA GLY A 3 -14.16 -25.90 23.38
C GLY A 3 -14.69 -24.86 22.41
N PHE A 4 -14.24 -23.62 22.57
CA PHE A 4 -14.34 -22.60 21.54
C PHE A 4 -13.39 -22.99 20.41
N ASP A 5 -13.91 -23.70 19.41
CA ASP A 5 -13.28 -23.80 18.10
C ASP A 5 -13.58 -22.45 17.42
N LEU A 6 -12.65 -21.51 17.56
CA LEU A 6 -12.71 -20.26 16.81
C LEU A 6 -12.46 -20.63 15.34
N ASP A 7 -13.52 -20.63 14.53
CA ASP A 7 -13.47 -20.69 13.07
C ASP A 7 -12.66 -19.50 12.53
N LEU A 8 -11.34 -19.63 12.54
CA LEU A 8 -10.37 -18.63 12.09
C LEU A 8 -10.61 -18.22 10.62
N ARG A 9 -11.29 -19.08 9.85
CA ARG A 9 -11.67 -18.86 8.45
C ARG A 9 -12.70 -17.73 8.26
N GLU A 10 -13.56 -17.45 9.25
CA GLU A 10 -14.51 -16.33 9.13
C GLU A 10 -13.90 -14.98 9.52
N ALA A 11 -12.86 -14.98 10.37
CA ALA A 11 -12.17 -13.76 10.77
C ALA A 11 -11.31 -13.15 9.63
N GLU A 12 -10.76 -13.99 8.75
CA GLU A 12 -10.00 -13.53 7.58
C GLU A 12 -10.90 -12.84 6.53
N ALA A 13 -12.19 -13.22 6.46
CA ALA A 13 -13.14 -12.67 5.49
C ALA A 13 -13.70 -11.29 5.88
N GLN A 14 -13.54 -10.85 7.13
CA GLN A 14 -14.06 -9.55 7.61
C GLN A 14 -13.06 -8.39 7.51
N LEU A 15 -11.80 -8.68 7.15
CA LEU A 15 -10.78 -7.64 6.94
C LEU A 15 -10.82 -7.04 5.52
N ASP A 16 -11.61 -7.61 4.60
CA ASP A 16 -11.68 -7.21 3.19
C ASP A 16 -12.61 -6.00 2.92
N ASP A 17 -13.48 -5.64 3.89
CA ASP A 17 -14.61 -4.71 3.66
C ASP A 17 -14.52 -3.38 4.46
N LEU A 18 -13.45 -3.15 5.22
CA LEU A 18 -13.24 -1.87 5.91
C LEU A 18 -12.26 -1.01 5.10
N PRO A 19 -12.58 0.27 4.78
CA PRO A 19 -11.59 1.20 4.24
C PRO A 19 -10.45 1.26 5.25
N SER A 20 -9.33 0.68 4.87
CA SER A 20 -8.25 0.43 5.81
C SER A 20 -7.36 1.67 5.77
N ASP A 21 -7.52 2.57 6.73
CA ASP A 21 -6.55 3.63 7.04
C ASP A 21 -5.27 3.00 7.63
N GLU A 22 -4.80 1.93 7.00
CA GLU A 22 -3.67 1.12 7.41
C GLU A 22 -2.44 1.46 6.59
N VAL A 23 -1.29 1.33 7.25
CA VAL A 23 0.00 1.55 6.63
C VAL A 23 0.58 0.20 6.25
N VAL A 24 0.58 -0.11 4.96
CA VAL A 24 1.12 -1.35 4.40
C VAL A 24 2.62 -1.17 4.16
N LEU A 25 3.42 -2.02 4.80
CA LEU A 25 4.87 -2.06 4.62
C LEU A 25 5.23 -3.15 3.61
N GLY A 26 5.98 -2.80 2.57
CA GLY A 26 6.38 -3.73 1.52
C GLY A 26 7.82 -3.52 1.06
N VAL A 27 8.28 -4.39 0.17
CA VAL A 27 9.55 -4.23 -0.54
C VAL A 27 9.25 -4.15 -2.03
N LEU A 28 9.71 -3.07 -2.65
CA LEU A 28 9.65 -2.88 -4.08
C LEU A 28 10.87 -3.56 -4.71
N ASN A 29 10.73 -4.85 -4.99
CA ASN A 29 11.72 -5.71 -5.65
C ASN A 29 11.19 -6.34 -6.96
N GLY A 30 9.95 -6.04 -7.34
CA GLY A 30 9.29 -6.56 -8.54
C GLY A 30 8.65 -7.95 -8.38
N GLU A 31 8.70 -8.56 -7.20
CA GLU A 31 7.97 -9.79 -6.90
C GLU A 31 6.46 -9.54 -6.74
N THR A 32 6.09 -8.40 -6.16
CA THR A 32 4.69 -7.97 -6.03
C THR A 32 4.22 -7.23 -7.28
N GLU A 33 3.05 -7.64 -7.80
CA GLU A 33 2.45 -7.02 -8.97
C GLU A 33 2.04 -5.56 -8.71
N ALA A 34 2.24 -4.70 -9.71
CA ALA A 34 1.86 -3.28 -9.65
C ALA A 34 0.38 -3.08 -9.29
N THR A 35 -0.51 -3.95 -9.78
CA THR A 35 -1.95 -3.92 -9.54
C THR A 35 -2.30 -4.04 -8.05
N GLU A 36 -1.56 -4.85 -7.29
CA GLU A 36 -1.81 -5.08 -5.86
C GLU A 36 -1.55 -3.80 -5.05
N TRP A 37 -0.51 -3.05 -5.43
CA TRP A 37 -0.23 -1.74 -4.87
C TRP A 37 -1.31 -0.73 -5.21
N VAL A 38 -1.75 -0.67 -6.47
CA VAL A 38 -2.81 0.25 -6.89
C VAL A 38 -4.12 -0.04 -6.15
N GLN A 39 -4.49 -1.31 -6.01
CA GLN A 39 -5.69 -1.69 -5.25
C GLN A 39 -5.58 -1.33 -3.77
N SER A 40 -4.42 -1.54 -3.16
CA SER A 40 -4.17 -1.11 -1.77
C SER A 40 -4.40 0.39 -1.59
N VAL A 41 -3.88 1.22 -2.49
CA VAL A 41 -4.12 2.68 -2.44
C VAL A 41 -5.57 3.03 -2.76
N SER A 42 -6.20 2.30 -3.68
CA SER A 42 -7.62 2.48 -4.00
C SER A 42 -8.54 2.23 -2.81
N ASN A 43 -8.12 1.38 -1.87
CA ASN A 43 -8.85 1.08 -0.64
C ASN A 43 -8.60 2.09 0.50
N GLY A 44 -7.76 3.10 0.26
CA GLY A 44 -7.41 4.11 1.26
C GLY A 44 -6.12 3.79 2.04
N ASN A 45 -5.40 2.74 1.67
CA ASN A 45 -4.23 2.30 2.41
C ASN A 45 -3.00 3.14 2.01
N VAL A 46 -2.16 3.49 2.99
CA VAL A 46 -0.86 4.14 2.74
C VAL A 46 0.19 3.05 2.55
N LEU A 47 0.98 3.13 1.48
CA LEU A 47 2.06 2.19 1.23
C LEU A 47 3.41 2.80 1.58
N VAL A 48 4.24 2.02 2.25
CA VAL A 48 5.66 2.32 2.45
C VAL A 48 6.47 1.15 1.92
N LEU A 49 7.08 1.35 0.76
CA LEU A 49 7.80 0.31 0.04
C LEU A 49 9.30 0.55 0.14
N SER A 50 10.05 -0.39 0.70
CA SER A 50 11.52 -0.37 0.65
C SER A 50 11.98 -0.66 -0.77
N ILE A 51 12.77 0.22 -1.37
CA ILE A 51 13.23 0.07 -2.76
C ILE A 51 14.42 -0.88 -2.78
N ASP A 52 14.27 -2.02 -3.46
CA ASP A 52 15.34 -2.97 -3.73
C ASP A 52 15.52 -3.07 -5.26
N GLY A 53 16.37 -2.21 -5.81
CA GLY A 53 16.62 -2.12 -7.25
C GLY A 53 16.30 -0.74 -7.84
N ASP A 54 15.88 -0.73 -9.11
CA ASP A 54 15.64 0.51 -9.85
C ASP A 54 14.20 0.99 -9.68
N LEU A 55 14.02 2.04 -8.86
CA LEU A 55 12.71 2.63 -8.58
C LEU A 55 11.96 3.01 -9.86
N ASN A 56 12.63 3.55 -10.87
CA ASN A 56 11.93 4.01 -12.07
C ASN A 56 11.32 2.85 -12.84
N GLU A 57 12.02 1.71 -12.94
CA GLU A 57 11.50 0.52 -13.61
C GLU A 57 10.36 -0.10 -12.81
N LEU A 58 10.55 -0.24 -11.49
CA LEU A 58 9.58 -0.90 -10.61
C LEU A 58 8.33 -0.04 -10.38
N ALA A 59 8.49 1.27 -10.23
CA ALA A 59 7.38 2.19 -10.02
C ALA A 59 6.69 2.63 -11.30
N ALA A 60 7.31 2.50 -12.49
CA ALA A 60 6.66 2.90 -13.75
C ALA A 60 5.30 2.21 -13.97
N GLY A 61 5.14 0.97 -13.47
CA GLY A 61 3.90 0.21 -13.58
C GLY A 61 2.73 0.89 -12.86
N PHE A 62 2.85 1.13 -11.55
CA PHE A 62 1.75 1.68 -10.75
C PHE A 62 1.77 3.21 -10.61
N ALA A 63 2.93 3.88 -10.75
CA ALA A 63 3.03 5.32 -10.50
C ALA A 63 2.12 6.16 -11.39
N ARG A 64 1.88 5.70 -12.62
CA ARG A 64 0.95 6.35 -13.54
C ARG A 64 -0.51 6.18 -13.07
N GLU A 65 -0.89 4.97 -12.66
CA GLU A 65 -2.25 4.68 -12.19
C GLU A 65 -2.56 5.42 -10.89
N ILE A 66 -1.65 5.39 -9.92
CA ILE A 66 -1.79 6.13 -8.65
C ILE A 66 -2.00 7.63 -8.91
N LYS A 67 -1.22 8.23 -9.83
CA LYS A 67 -1.39 9.64 -10.20
C LYS A 67 -2.72 9.93 -10.89
N ASP A 68 -3.19 9.02 -11.74
CA ASP A 68 -4.49 9.17 -12.43
C ASP A 68 -5.65 9.15 -11.43
N MET A 69 -5.53 8.33 -10.38
CA MET A 69 -6.48 8.27 -9.26
C MET A 69 -6.38 9.47 -8.30
N GLY A 70 -5.38 10.35 -8.46
CA GLY A 70 -5.16 11.50 -7.58
C GLY A 70 -4.38 11.18 -6.30
N GLY A 71 -3.77 10.00 -6.19
CA GLY A 71 -2.84 9.67 -5.11
C GLY A 71 -1.49 10.37 -5.26
N GLU A 72 -0.74 10.46 -4.16
CA GLU A 72 0.61 11.02 -4.16
C GLU A 72 1.67 9.92 -4.03
N LEU A 73 2.80 10.12 -4.70
CA LEU A 73 3.99 9.29 -4.55
C LEU A 73 5.16 10.16 -4.14
N MET A 74 5.80 9.82 -3.04
CA MET A 74 6.99 10.49 -2.56
C MET A 74 8.12 9.50 -2.34
N HIS A 75 9.23 9.72 -3.03
CA HIS A 75 10.47 9.01 -2.75
C HIS A 75 11.18 9.61 -1.54
N PHE A 76 11.41 8.79 -0.51
CA PHE A 76 12.10 9.15 0.71
C PHE A 76 13.25 8.18 1.03
N ARG A 77 14.48 8.60 0.70
CA ARG A 77 15.73 7.86 0.94
C ARG A 77 15.78 6.50 0.22
N GLU A 78 15.52 5.41 0.92
CA GLU A 78 15.46 4.04 0.38
C GLU A 78 14.02 3.52 0.37
N PHE A 79 13.05 4.40 0.62
CA PHE A 79 11.63 4.07 0.70
C PHE A 79 10.83 4.88 -0.31
N LEU A 80 9.81 4.26 -0.87
CA LEU A 80 8.77 4.91 -1.65
C LEU A 80 7.50 4.94 -0.80
N ILE A 81 7.01 6.15 -0.54
CA ILE A 81 5.76 6.39 0.19
C ILE A 81 4.69 6.70 -0.84
N ILE A 82 3.55 6.03 -0.73
CA ILE A 82 2.41 6.23 -1.63
C ILE A 82 1.18 6.44 -0.77
N THR A 83 0.42 7.50 -1.04
CA THR A 83 -0.80 7.81 -0.31
C THR A 83 -2.01 7.92 -1.23
N PRO A 84 -3.21 7.57 -0.74
CA PRO A 84 -4.45 7.80 -1.44
C PRO A 84 -4.75 9.31 -1.54
N PRO A 85 -5.67 9.73 -2.44
CA PRO A 85 -6.07 11.14 -2.57
C PRO A 85 -6.61 11.76 -1.27
N GLU A 86 -7.05 10.95 -0.32
CA GLU A 86 -7.57 11.37 0.99
C GLU A 86 -6.46 11.77 1.97
N THR A 87 -5.21 11.35 1.72
CA THR A 87 -4.06 11.56 2.62
C THR A 87 -2.94 12.30 1.90
N ALA A 88 -2.63 13.51 2.39
CA ALA A 88 -1.54 14.33 1.84
C ALA A 88 -0.21 14.08 2.54
N ILE A 89 0.89 14.07 1.77
CA ILE A 89 2.24 13.88 2.31
C ILE A 89 2.83 15.24 2.73
N ASN A 90 3.08 15.45 4.02
CA ASN A 90 3.78 16.63 4.51
C ASN A 90 5.29 16.37 4.63
N ALA A 91 6.07 16.94 3.71
CA ALA A 91 7.53 16.85 3.66
C ALA A 91 8.25 18.12 4.16
N ASP A 92 7.53 19.06 4.78
CA ASP A 92 8.05 20.40 5.11
C ASP A 92 9.19 20.39 6.16
N ARG A 93 9.37 19.24 6.83
CA ARG A 93 10.30 19.04 7.96
C ARG A 93 11.53 18.20 7.60
N LEU A 94 11.71 17.85 6.34
CA LEU A 94 12.83 17.03 5.82
C LEU A 94 14.01 17.86 5.34
#